data_AF-A0A2V6MT75-F1
#
_entry.id   AF-A0A2V6MT75-F1
#
_cell.length_a   1.000
_cell.length_b   1.000
_cell.length_c   1.000
_cell.angle_alpha   90.00
_cell.angle_beta   90.00
_cell.angle_gamma   90.00
#
_symmetry.space_group_name_H-M   'P 1'
#
loop_
_entity.id
_entity.type
_entity.pdbx_description
1 polymer ?
#
loop_
_entity_poly.entity_id
_entity_poly.type
_entity_poly.pdbx_seq_one_letter_code
_entity_poly.pdbx_strand_id
1 'polypeptide(L)'
;PATKAEAGHDENIDMKKCAQILGQETAERVKDLSLQIYSAGRDHAGKRGIIVADTKFEFGTVDDKLLLIDEVLTPDSSRFWPADHYVVGQSPPSFDKQFVRDYLETLDWNKTAPGPKLPGDVVARTAAKYVEAFEKLTGEKLR
;
A
#
# COMPACT_ATOMS: atom_id res chain seq x y z
N PRO A 1 12.72 -5.36 -1.03
CA PRO A 1 11.84 -6.44 -1.54
C PRO A 1 11.48 -7.35 -0.36
N ALA A 2 10.38 -8.10 -0.47
CA ALA A 2 10.03 -9.10 0.52
C ALA A 2 9.73 -10.43 -0.16
N THR A 3 9.92 -11.53 0.56
CA THR A 3 9.41 -12.84 0.12
C THR A 3 7.88 -12.84 0.20
N LYS A 4 7.23 -13.71 -0.58
CA LYS A 4 5.80 -13.98 -0.48
C LYS A 4 5.63 -15.27 0.30
N ALA A 5 5.26 -15.20 1.57
CA ALA A 5 5.12 -16.38 2.41
C ALA A 5 3.80 -17.12 2.12
N GLU A 6 3.85 -18.44 1.93
CA GLU A 6 2.61 -19.25 1.82
C GLU A 6 1.87 -19.35 3.17
N ALA A 7 2.61 -19.23 4.28
CA ALA A 7 2.09 -19.13 5.63
C ALA A 7 3.02 -18.26 6.49
N GLY A 8 2.45 -17.40 7.33
CA GLY A 8 3.21 -16.46 8.16
C GLY A 8 3.31 -15.07 7.54
N HIS A 9 4.32 -14.29 7.94
CA HIS A 9 4.56 -12.94 7.45
C HIS A 9 5.64 -12.94 6.37
N ASP A 10 5.50 -12.02 5.41
CA ASP A 10 6.54 -11.74 4.42
C ASP A 10 7.83 -11.27 5.09
N GLU A 11 8.97 -11.76 4.60
CA GLU A 11 10.29 -11.42 5.15
C GLU A 11 10.99 -10.40 4.26
N ASN A 12 11.48 -9.32 4.86
CA ASN A 12 12.32 -8.35 4.15
C ASN A 12 13.63 -9.00 3.74
N ILE A 13 13.95 -8.93 2.45
CA ILE A 13 15.19 -9.46 1.88
C ILE A 13 15.97 -8.34 1.19
N ASP A 14 17.28 -8.53 1.09
CA ASP A 14 18.14 -7.68 0.27
C ASP A 14 18.04 -8.04 -1.23
N MET A 15 18.61 -7.17 -2.08
CA MET A 15 18.63 -7.42 -3.52
C MET A 15 19.46 -8.64 -3.90
N LYS A 16 20.46 -9.03 -3.10
CA LYS A 16 21.30 -10.20 -3.37
C LYS A 16 20.46 -11.48 -3.25
N LYS A 17 19.67 -11.60 -2.19
CA LYS A 17 18.76 -12.72 -1.97
C LYS A 17 17.63 -12.72 -2.99
N CYS A 18 17.11 -11.56 -3.37
CA CYS A 18 16.13 -11.43 -4.45
C CYS A 18 16.68 -11.96 -5.79
N ALA A 19 17.90 -11.58 -6.16
CA ALA A 19 18.58 -12.07 -7.36
C ALA A 19 18.88 -13.57 -7.33
N GLN A 20 19.17 -14.14 -6.14
CA GLN A 20 19.31 -15.59 -5.99
C GLN A 20 18.00 -16.35 -6.27
N ILE A 21 16.85 -15.73 -6.00
CA ILE A 21 15.52 -16.34 -6.17
C ILE A 21 15.04 -16.19 -7.63
N LEU A 22 15.17 -14.98 -8.20
CA LEU A 22 14.59 -14.64 -9.50
C LEU A 22 15.58 -14.72 -10.68
N GLY A 23 16.88 -14.82 -10.40
CA GLY A 23 17.95 -14.52 -11.35
C GLY A 23 18.30 -13.04 -11.38
N GLN A 24 19.56 -12.72 -11.70
CA GLN A 24 20.10 -11.35 -11.67
C GLN A 24 19.34 -10.40 -12.58
N GLU A 25 19.15 -10.79 -13.85
CA GLU A 25 18.50 -9.95 -14.86
C GLU A 25 17.05 -9.60 -14.47
N THR A 26 16.26 -10.61 -14.06
CA THR A 26 14.88 -10.42 -13.63
C THR A 26 14.80 -9.53 -12.38
N ALA A 27 15.68 -9.75 -11.39
CA ALA A 27 15.67 -8.96 -10.16
C ALA A 27 16.01 -7.48 -10.41
N GLU A 28 16.97 -7.20 -11.30
CA GLU A 28 17.28 -5.83 -11.73
C GLU A 28 16.10 -5.18 -12.45
N ARG A 29 15.46 -5.92 -13.37
CA ARG A 29 14.31 -5.42 -14.13
C ARG A 29 13.09 -5.13 -13.23
N VAL A 30 12.80 -6.02 -12.27
CA VAL A 30 11.74 -5.80 -11.27
C VAL A 30 12.04 -4.56 -10.42
N LYS A 31 13.28 -4.39 -9.95
CA LYS A 31 13.69 -3.22 -9.17
C LYS A 31 13.48 -1.93 -9.98
N ASP A 32 13.97 -1.89 -11.20
CA ASP A 32 13.90 -0.69 -12.04
C ASP A 32 12.45 -0.33 -12.38
N LEU A 33 11.63 -1.31 -12.77
CA LEU A 33 10.20 -1.09 -13.01
C LEU A 33 9.47 -0.62 -11.75
N SER A 34 9.75 -1.23 -10.59
CA SER A 34 9.13 -0.85 -9.32
C SER A 34 9.41 0.63 -9.00
N LEU A 35 10.67 1.06 -9.16
CA LEU A 35 11.06 2.45 -8.89
C LEU A 35 10.46 3.43 -9.91
N GLN A 36 10.35 3.04 -11.18
CA GLN A 36 9.72 3.86 -12.22
C GLN A 36 8.23 4.04 -11.96
N ILE A 37 7.50 2.95 -11.70
CA ILE A 37 6.06 2.97 -11.41
C ILE A 37 5.80 3.79 -10.14
N TYR A 38 6.56 3.53 -9.07
CA TYR A 38 6.45 4.31 -7.82
C TYR A 38 6.67 5.80 -8.06
N SER A 39 7.73 6.17 -8.78
CA SER A 39 8.06 7.59 -9.02
C SER A 39 6.94 8.28 -9.80
N ALA A 40 6.44 7.66 -10.87
CA ALA A 40 5.34 8.22 -11.65
C ALA A 40 4.05 8.39 -10.81
N GLY A 41 3.69 7.37 -10.03
CA GLY A 41 2.53 7.40 -9.14
C GLY A 41 2.64 8.44 -8.04
N ARG A 42 3.79 8.49 -7.35
CA ARG A 42 4.09 9.47 -6.32
C ARG A 42 4.01 10.89 -6.86
N ASP A 43 4.58 11.15 -8.03
CA ASP A 43 4.58 12.49 -8.63
C ASP A 43 3.17 12.92 -9.05
N HIS A 44 2.35 11.99 -9.53
CA HIS A 44 0.93 12.24 -9.84
C HIS A 44 0.11 12.53 -8.58
N ALA A 45 0.28 11.73 -7.54
CA ALA A 45 -0.40 11.90 -6.24
C ALA A 45 0.03 13.19 -5.53
N GLY A 46 1.31 13.55 -5.61
CA GLY A 46 1.85 14.77 -5.02
C GLY A 46 1.20 16.04 -5.57
N LYS A 47 0.90 16.08 -6.88
CA LYS A 47 0.13 17.17 -7.52
C LYS A 47 -1.29 17.32 -6.98
N ARG A 48 -1.79 16.33 -6.25
CA ARG A 48 -3.15 16.26 -5.67
C ARG A 48 -3.14 16.31 -4.15
N GLY A 49 -2.01 16.68 -3.56
CA GLY A 49 -1.86 16.83 -2.12
C GLY A 49 -1.78 15.50 -1.36
N ILE A 50 -1.34 14.43 -2.01
CA ILE A 50 -1.14 13.12 -1.39
C ILE A 50 0.34 12.74 -1.45
N ILE A 51 0.91 12.42 -0.30
CA ILE A 51 2.23 11.80 -0.17
C ILE A 51 2.04 10.28 -0.24
N VAL A 52 2.78 9.62 -1.12
CA VAL A 52 2.87 8.15 -1.18
C VAL A 52 4.14 7.73 -0.46
N ALA A 53 4.02 7.30 0.79
CA ALA A 53 5.16 6.96 1.63
C ALA A 53 5.85 5.67 1.17
N ASP A 54 5.05 4.65 0.85
CA ASP A 54 5.47 3.38 0.28
C ASP A 54 4.31 2.71 -0.45
N THR A 55 4.64 1.69 -1.25
CA THR A 55 3.69 0.84 -1.97
C THR A 55 4.29 -0.55 -2.15
N LYS A 56 3.43 -1.56 -2.23
CA LYS A 56 3.77 -2.91 -2.69
C LYS A 56 3.35 -3.05 -4.15
N PHE A 57 4.19 -3.68 -4.97
CA PHE A 57 3.84 -4.16 -6.31
C PHE A 57 4.04 -5.66 -6.38
N GLU A 58 3.19 -6.34 -7.13
CA GLU A 58 3.40 -7.74 -7.48
C GLU A 58 3.70 -7.87 -8.96
N PHE A 59 4.66 -8.74 -9.28
CA PHE A 59 5.01 -9.09 -10.65
C PHE A 59 4.85 -10.58 -10.85
N GLY A 60 4.28 -10.96 -11.98
CA GLY A 60 4.20 -12.34 -12.45
C GLY A 60 4.97 -12.53 -13.76
N THR A 61 5.15 -13.77 -14.17
CA THR A 61 5.79 -14.12 -15.45
C THR A 61 4.90 -15.06 -16.26
N VAL A 62 4.70 -14.76 -17.53
CA VAL A 62 4.03 -15.63 -18.51
C VAL A 62 4.88 -15.65 -19.77
N ASP A 63 5.28 -16.83 -20.25
CA ASP A 63 6.14 -17.01 -21.44
C ASP A 63 7.38 -16.09 -21.40
N ASP A 64 8.11 -16.10 -20.28
CA ASP A 64 9.29 -15.26 -20.00
C ASP A 64 9.04 -13.74 -20.02
N LYS A 65 7.79 -13.30 -20.10
CA LYS A 65 7.42 -11.88 -20.00
C LYS A 65 7.03 -11.52 -18.58
N LEU A 66 7.72 -10.51 -18.05
CA LEU A 66 7.39 -9.91 -16.76
C LEU A 66 6.15 -9.02 -16.88
N LEU A 67 5.16 -9.27 -16.05
CA LEU A 67 3.87 -8.57 -16.00
C LEU A 67 3.69 -7.93 -14.64
N LEU A 68 3.24 -6.67 -14.61
CA LEU A 68 2.69 -6.07 -13.41
C LEU A 68 1.29 -6.66 -13.18
N ILE A 69 1.06 -7.19 -11.98
CA ILE A 69 -0.19 -7.83 -11.59
C ILE A 69 -0.69 -7.19 -10.28
N ASP A 70 -1.78 -7.76 -9.74
CA ASP A 70 -2.42 -7.29 -8.50
C ASP A 70 -2.90 -5.83 -8.61
N GLU A 71 -3.35 -5.25 -7.51
CA GLU A 71 -3.63 -3.82 -7.41
C GLU A 71 -2.36 -2.96 -7.36
N VAL A 72 -2.47 -1.72 -7.81
CA VAL A 72 -1.35 -0.78 -7.96
C VAL A 72 -1.76 0.58 -7.41
N LEU A 73 -1.00 1.08 -6.43
CA LEU A 73 -1.20 2.42 -5.87
C LEU A 73 -2.63 2.65 -5.36
N THR A 74 -3.12 1.71 -4.57
CA THR A 74 -4.39 1.80 -3.84
C THR A 74 -4.13 2.05 -2.35
N PRO A 75 -5.12 2.51 -1.56
CA PRO A 75 -4.96 2.66 -0.11
C PRO A 75 -4.72 1.33 0.65
N ASP A 76 -4.92 0.18 -0.01
CA ASP A 76 -4.63 -1.13 0.57
C ASP A 76 -3.18 -1.57 0.31
N SER A 77 -2.66 -1.29 -0.88
CA SER A 77 -1.28 -1.59 -1.28
C SER A 77 -0.27 -0.51 -0.92
N SER A 78 -0.73 0.70 -0.57
CA SER A 78 0.09 1.89 -0.36
C SER A 78 -0.31 2.68 0.88
N ARG A 79 0.68 3.33 1.50
CA ARG A 79 0.45 4.30 2.58
C ARG A 79 0.32 5.70 2.00
N PHE A 80 -0.89 6.24 2.06
CA PHE A 80 -1.21 7.58 1.55
C PHE A 80 -1.41 8.56 2.70
N TRP A 81 -0.65 9.67 2.67
CA TRP A 81 -0.74 10.72 3.68
C TRP A 81 -1.19 12.05 3.07
N PRO A 82 -2.10 12.78 3.72
CA PRO A 82 -2.44 14.15 3.32
C PRO A 82 -1.22 15.07 3.49
N ALA A 83 -0.77 15.68 2.39
CA ALA A 83 0.45 16.47 2.35
C ALA A 83 0.36 17.74 3.22
N ASP A 84 -0.84 18.30 3.36
CA ASP A 84 -1.15 19.47 4.17
C ASP A 84 -1.14 19.21 5.68
N HIS A 85 -1.22 17.94 6.10
CA HIS A 85 -1.27 17.56 7.51
C HIS A 85 -0.01 16.82 7.99
N TYR A 86 0.87 16.37 7.09
CA TYR A 86 2.08 15.64 7.47
C TYR A 86 3.21 16.57 7.94
N VAL A 87 3.79 16.24 9.10
CA VAL A 87 4.96 16.91 9.67
C VAL A 87 6.00 15.86 10.05
N VAL A 88 7.27 16.13 9.76
CA VAL A 88 8.37 15.21 10.14
C VAL A 88 8.41 15.03 11.65
N GLY A 89 8.53 13.78 12.10
CA GLY A 89 8.61 13.43 13.52
C GLY A 89 7.27 13.09 14.18
N GLN A 90 6.15 13.19 13.47
CA GLN A 90 4.84 12.77 13.97
C GLN A 90 4.38 11.44 13.37
N SER A 91 3.43 10.77 14.04
CA SER A 91 2.70 9.65 13.42
C SER A 91 1.85 10.19 12.26
N PRO A 92 2.08 9.74 11.01
CA PRO A 92 1.45 10.35 9.85
C PRO A 92 -0.07 10.15 9.87
N PRO A 93 -0.85 11.19 9.53
CA PRO A 93 -2.25 11.00 9.21
C PRO A 93 -2.35 10.09 7.98
N SER A 94 -3.35 9.20 7.94
CA SER A 94 -3.49 8.24 6.85
C SER A 94 -4.86 8.34 6.17
N PHE A 95 -4.88 8.15 4.85
CA PHE A 95 -6.09 7.93 4.07
C PHE A 95 -6.58 6.47 4.13
N ASP A 96 -5.89 5.60 4.86
CA ASP A 96 -6.22 4.18 4.97
C ASP A 96 -6.89 3.81 6.30
N LYS A 97 -6.64 2.59 6.76
CA LYS A 97 -7.23 1.86 7.89
C LYS A 97 -7.02 2.51 9.27
N GLN A 98 -6.65 3.78 9.36
CA GLN A 98 -6.35 4.43 10.65
C GLN A 98 -7.55 4.38 11.61
N PHE A 99 -8.77 4.67 11.15
CA PHE A 99 -9.96 4.59 12.02
C PHE A 99 -10.24 3.18 12.52
N VAL A 100 -9.98 2.17 11.68
CA VAL A 100 -10.11 0.76 12.08
C VAL A 100 -9.04 0.42 13.12
N ARG A 101 -7.77 0.80 12.89
CA ARG A 101 -6.68 0.58 13.84
C ARG A 101 -6.97 1.25 15.17
N ASP A 102 -7.30 2.54 15.16
CA ASP A 102 -7.62 3.30 16.37
C ASP A 102 -8.77 2.65 17.16
N TYR A 103 -9.83 2.23 16.47
CA TYR A 103 -10.93 1.52 17.11
C TYR A 103 -10.49 0.17 17.71
N LEU A 104 -9.72 -0.63 16.97
CA LEU A 104 -9.25 -1.93 17.45
C LEU A 104 -8.34 -1.80 18.68
N GLU A 105 -7.53 -0.75 18.76
CA GLU A 105 -6.69 -0.48 19.94
C GLU A 105 -7.51 -0.05 21.18
N THR A 106 -8.80 0.30 21.03
CA THR A 106 -9.70 0.52 22.19
C THR A 106 -10.26 -0.77 22.78
N LEU A 107 -10.09 -1.90 22.10
CA LEU A 107 -10.63 -3.20 22.50
C LEU A 107 -9.56 -4.05 23.19
N ASP A 108 -9.96 -4.88 24.13
CA ASP A 108 -9.10 -5.94 24.71
C ASP A 108 -9.01 -7.16 23.76
N TRP A 109 -8.83 -6.89 22.47
CA TRP A 109 -8.73 -7.93 21.44
C TRP A 109 -7.27 -8.31 21.23
N ASN A 110 -6.94 -9.57 21.50
CA ASN A 110 -5.60 -10.13 21.36
C ASN A 110 -5.10 -10.28 19.89
N LYS A 111 -5.78 -9.66 18.92
CA LYS A 111 -5.46 -9.70 17.48
C LYS A 111 -5.50 -11.12 16.88
N THR A 112 -6.27 -12.04 17.49
CA THR A 112 -6.50 -13.39 16.96
C THR A 112 -7.92 -13.54 16.40
N ALA A 113 -8.06 -14.38 15.38
CA ALA A 113 -9.37 -14.65 14.77
C ALA A 113 -10.30 -15.40 15.75
N PRO A 114 -11.63 -15.12 15.72
CA PRO A 114 -12.32 -14.16 14.87
C PRO A 114 -12.12 -12.70 15.34
N GLY A 115 -12.03 -11.77 14.37
CA GLY A 115 -11.95 -10.34 14.67
C GLY A 115 -13.28 -9.76 15.17
N PRO A 116 -13.24 -8.63 15.92
CA PRO A 116 -14.43 -7.97 16.42
C PRO A 116 -15.26 -7.36 15.28
N LYS A 117 -16.56 -7.18 15.52
CA LYS A 117 -17.41 -6.40 14.61
C LYS A 117 -17.07 -4.92 14.73
N LEU A 118 -16.92 -4.25 13.59
CA LEU A 118 -16.69 -2.81 13.54
C LEU A 118 -18.02 -2.05 13.63
N PRO A 119 -18.09 -0.96 14.42
CA PRO A 119 -19.22 -0.05 14.45
C PRO A 119 -19.48 0.57 13.07
N GLY A 120 -20.74 0.88 12.78
CA GLY A 120 -21.15 1.43 11.49
C GLY A 120 -20.47 2.77 11.16
N ASP A 121 -20.18 3.60 12.17
CA ASP A 121 -19.49 4.88 11.98
C ASP A 121 -18.01 4.69 11.61
N VAL A 122 -17.32 3.70 12.21
CA VAL A 122 -15.93 3.35 11.85
C VAL A 122 -15.88 2.86 10.41
N VAL A 123 -16.82 2.01 10.00
CA VAL A 123 -16.94 1.54 8.61
C VAL A 123 -17.20 2.71 7.66
N ALA A 124 -18.18 3.57 7.96
CA ALA A 124 -18.54 4.71 7.12
C ALA A 124 -17.38 5.72 6.97
N ARG A 125 -16.67 6.03 8.06
CA ARG A 125 -15.51 6.93 8.04
C ARG A 125 -14.35 6.35 7.24
N THR A 126 -14.11 5.04 7.35
CA THR A 126 -13.08 4.35 6.57
C THR A 126 -13.43 4.39 5.09
N ALA A 127 -14.66 4.02 4.72
CA ALA A 127 -15.12 4.08 3.33
C ALA A 127 -15.00 5.49 2.75
N ALA A 128 -15.39 6.52 3.50
CA ALA A 128 -15.27 7.91 3.09
C ALA A 128 -13.82 8.32 2.75
N LYS A 129 -12.81 7.76 3.43
CA LYS A 129 -11.40 8.03 3.11
C LYS A 129 -10.93 7.36 1.83
N TYR A 130 -11.40 6.15 1.55
CA TYR A 130 -11.13 5.50 0.26
C TYR A 130 -11.75 6.30 -0.90
N VAL A 131 -12.99 6.79 -0.71
CA VAL A 131 -13.64 7.68 -1.68
C VAL A 131 -12.84 8.97 -1.85
N GLU A 132 -12.46 9.63 -0.76
CA GLU A 132 -11.67 10.87 -0.81
C GLU A 132 -10.34 10.68 -1.56
N ALA A 133 -9.63 9.58 -1.29
CA ALA A 133 -8.39 9.24 -1.98
C ALA A 133 -8.64 9.00 -3.48
N PHE A 134 -9.67 8.23 -3.84
CA PHE A 134 -10.07 8.00 -5.23
C PHE A 134 -10.36 9.33 -5.94
N GLU A 135 -11.26 10.15 -5.39
CA GLU A 135 -11.68 11.40 -6.03
C GLU A 135 -10.53 12.39 -6.19
N LYS A 136 -9.61 12.47 -5.20
CA LYS A 136 -8.39 13.28 -5.32
C LYS A 136 -7.49 12.76 -6.43
N LEU A 137 -7.21 11.45 -6.45
CA LEU A 137 -6.27 10.81 -7.38
C LEU A 137 -6.77 10.84 -8.83
N THR A 138 -8.05 10.63 -9.06
CA THR A 138 -8.64 10.54 -10.40
C THR A 138 -9.20 11.89 -10.88
N GLY A 139 -9.67 12.74 -9.96
CA GLY A 139 -10.47 13.93 -10.29
C GLY A 139 -11.93 13.60 -10.62
N GLU A 140 -12.35 12.35 -10.43
CA GLU A 140 -13.71 11.86 -10.73
C GLU A 140 -14.50 11.61 -9.44
N LYS A 141 -15.83 11.68 -9.53
CA LYS A 141 -16.73 11.26 -8.45
C LYS A 141 -16.99 9.77 -8.52
N LEU A 142 -16.86 9.06 -7.39
CA LEU A 142 -17.21 7.64 -7.33
C LEU A 142 -18.72 7.50 -7.52
N ARG A 143 -19.14 6.70 -8.51
CA ARG A 143 -20.55 6.51 -8.91
C ARG A 143 -21.15 5.25 -8.30
#